data_AF-A0A0N0AN31-F1
#
_entry.id   AF-A0A0N0AN31-F1
#
_cell.length_a   1.000
_cell.length_b   1.000
_cell.length_c   1.000
_cell.angle_alpha   90.00
_cell.angle_beta   90.00
_cell.angle_gamma   90.00
#
_symmetry.space_group_name_H-M   'P 1'
#
loop_
_entity.id
_entity.type
_entity.pdbx_description
1 polymer ?
#
loop_
_entity_poly.entity_id
_entity_poly.type
_entity_poly.pdbx_seq_one_letter_code
_entity_poly.pdbx_strand_id
1 'polypeptide(L)'
;MRELYEESRTVAGVSRRAGAALARATVERLIKTLDPDAPKKAKLDQRIDRIRDRLTPQTAQLLDVLRVTGNGALHVDDEPGELVVMALDDKEGPELLELLLETANDLVEEMIARPTTVGGLWQRIPEGIRNRIIGAGANPQQGTPN
;
A
#
# COMPACT_ATOMS: atom_id res chain seq x y z
N MET A 1 -5.96 7.14 -8.67
CA MET A 1 -5.18 5.96 -8.20
C MET A 1 -5.36 4.81 -9.14
N ARG A 2 -6.60 4.38 -9.41
CA ARG A 2 -6.89 3.38 -10.46
C ARG A 2 -6.27 3.73 -11.81
N GLU A 3 -6.45 4.96 -12.30
CA GLU A 3 -5.87 5.39 -13.58
C GLU A 3 -4.34 5.21 -13.64
N LEU A 4 -3.61 5.61 -12.59
CA LEU A 4 -2.15 5.48 -12.53
C LEU A 4 -1.69 4.01 -12.45
N TYR A 5 -2.48 3.16 -11.80
CA TYR A 5 -2.26 1.71 -11.78
C TYR A 5 -2.41 1.09 -13.17
N GLU A 6 -3.49 1.44 -13.89
CA GLU A 6 -3.72 0.94 -15.25
C GLU A 6 -2.69 1.48 -16.25
N GLU A 7 -2.29 2.75 -16.08
CA GLU A 7 -1.24 3.37 -16.88
C GLU A 7 0.10 2.67 -16.66
N SER A 8 0.45 2.34 -15.41
CA SER A 8 1.63 1.54 -15.09
C SER A 8 1.67 0.22 -15.86
N ARG A 9 0.57 -0.55 -15.84
CA ARG A 9 0.44 -1.83 -16.57
C ARG A 9 0.56 -1.65 -18.08
N THR A 10 -0.02 -0.58 -18.61
CA THR A 10 0.02 -0.29 -20.05
C THR A 10 1.42 0.10 -20.49
N VAL A 11 2.07 1.02 -19.76
CA VAL A 11 3.42 1.51 -20.05
C VAL A 11 4.46 0.40 -19.89
N ALA A 12 4.26 -0.54 -18.98
CA ALA A 12 5.13 -1.69 -18.80
C ALA A 12 5.33 -2.53 -20.07
N GLY A 13 4.31 -2.61 -20.95
CA GLY A 13 4.42 -3.29 -22.24
C GLY A 13 5.38 -2.62 -23.23
N VAL A 14 5.72 -1.34 -23.00
CA VAL A 14 6.68 -0.57 -23.79
C VAL A 14 8.01 -0.40 -23.05
N SER A 15 7.95 -0.14 -21.75
CA SER A 15 9.11 -0.01 -20.87
C SER A 15 8.74 -0.44 -19.46
N ARG A 16 9.25 -1.60 -19.03
CA ARG A 16 9.06 -2.13 -17.67
C ARG A 16 9.58 -1.16 -16.61
N ARG A 17 10.69 -0.46 -16.89
CA ARG A 17 11.20 0.62 -16.02
C ARG A 17 10.21 1.76 -15.84
N ALA A 18 9.62 2.27 -16.92
CA ALA A 18 8.64 3.35 -16.82
C ALA A 18 7.36 2.87 -16.12
N GLY A 19 6.91 1.63 -16.40
CA GLY A 19 5.83 0.99 -15.67
C GLY A 19 6.10 0.90 -14.16
N ALA A 20 7.28 0.42 -13.76
CA ALA A 20 7.68 0.30 -12.37
C ALA A 20 7.70 1.66 -11.65
N ALA A 21 8.17 2.73 -12.32
CA ALA A 21 8.13 4.08 -11.77
C ALA A 21 6.69 4.56 -11.51
N LEU A 22 5.76 4.26 -12.42
CA LEU A 22 4.33 4.58 -12.26
C LEU A 22 3.66 3.69 -11.19
N ALA A 23 4.02 2.41 -11.11
CA ALA A 23 3.56 1.50 -10.06
C ALA A 23 3.98 2.04 -8.68
N ARG A 24 5.25 2.44 -8.54
CA ARG A 24 5.78 3.06 -7.32
C ARG A 24 4.97 4.30 -6.93
N ALA A 25 4.77 5.22 -7.87
CA ALA A 25 3.99 6.43 -7.62
C ALA A 25 2.54 6.12 -7.21
N THR A 26 1.97 5.04 -7.76
CA THR A 26 0.65 4.52 -7.36
C THR A 26 0.64 4.08 -5.90
N VAL A 27 1.59 3.24 -5.48
CA VAL A 27 1.67 2.77 -4.08
C VAL A 27 1.90 3.94 -3.12
N GLU A 28 2.80 4.89 -3.46
CA GLU A 28 3.04 6.07 -2.63
C GLU A 28 1.77 6.92 -2.46
N ARG A 29 1.02 7.16 -3.54
CA ARG A 29 -0.23 7.91 -3.50
C ARG A 29 -1.31 7.17 -2.71
N LEU A 30 -1.31 5.84 -2.75
CA LEU A 30 -2.20 5.00 -1.95
C LEU A 30 -1.89 5.13 -0.47
N ILE A 31 -0.63 5.00 -0.07
CA ILE A 31 -0.19 5.20 1.32
C ILE A 31 -0.60 6.59 1.84
N LYS A 32 -0.41 7.64 1.03
CA LYS A 32 -0.86 9.01 1.39
C LYS A 32 -2.37 9.12 1.60
N THR A 33 -3.15 8.33 0.86
CA THR A 33 -4.62 8.28 1.00
C THR A 33 -5.04 7.50 2.25
N LEU A 34 -4.29 6.44 2.59
CA LEU A 34 -4.55 5.57 3.74
C LEU A 34 -4.10 6.16 5.08
N ASP A 35 -3.26 7.20 5.06
CA ASP A 35 -2.83 8.00 6.23
C ASP A 35 -3.24 9.47 6.08
N PRO A 36 -4.55 9.78 6.14
CA PRO A 36 -5.06 11.14 5.98
C PRO A 36 -4.62 12.08 7.12
N ASP A 37 -4.41 11.53 8.32
CA ASP A 37 -4.06 12.28 9.53
C ASP A 37 -2.56 12.58 9.65
N ALA A 38 -1.77 12.16 8.66
CA ALA A 38 -0.34 12.44 8.65
C ALA A 38 -0.08 13.95 8.59
N PRO A 39 0.98 14.45 9.26
CA PRO A 39 1.44 15.81 9.04
C PRO A 39 1.65 16.11 7.55
N LYS A 40 1.32 17.33 7.11
CA LYS A 40 1.46 17.74 5.69
C LYS A 40 2.84 17.48 5.10
N LYS A 41 3.89 17.56 5.93
CA LYS A 41 5.30 17.34 5.55
C LYS A 41 5.82 15.94 5.91
N ALA A 42 4.94 15.00 6.27
CA ALA A 42 5.35 13.64 6.62
C ALA A 42 5.98 12.94 5.41
N LYS A 43 7.19 12.41 5.61
CA LYS A 43 7.91 11.60 4.62
C LYS A 43 7.19 10.26 4.41
N LEU A 44 7.46 9.60 3.29
CA LEU A 44 6.87 8.31 2.98
C LEU A 44 7.16 7.27 4.07
N ASP A 45 8.40 7.19 4.55
CA ASP A 45 8.79 6.23 5.60
C ASP A 45 7.97 6.41 6.89
N GLN A 46 7.71 7.66 7.29
CA GLN A 46 6.88 8.00 8.44
C GLN A 46 5.42 7.59 8.24
N ARG A 47 4.89 7.75 7.03
CA ARG A 47 3.52 7.32 6.70
C ARG A 47 3.42 5.79 6.73
N ILE A 48 4.43 5.09 6.21
CA ILE A 48 4.50 3.62 6.27
C ILE A 48 4.48 3.16 7.73
N ASP A 49 5.26 3.77 8.63
CA ASP A 49 5.26 3.41 10.05
C ASP A 49 3.88 3.60 10.70
N ARG A 50 3.18 4.68 10.35
CA ARG A 50 1.85 5.00 10.89
C ARG A 50 0.75 4.06 10.43
N ILE A 51 0.91 3.40 9.28
CA ILE A 51 -0.09 2.47 8.76
C ILE A 51 0.25 1.01 9.03
N ARG A 52 1.49 0.71 9.41
CA ARG A 52 2.02 -0.66 9.55
C ARG A 52 1.20 -1.55 10.47
N ASP A 53 0.72 -1.03 11.59
CA ASP A 53 -0.06 -1.82 12.57
C ASP A 53 -1.46 -2.19 12.07
N ARG A 54 -1.91 -1.62 10.95
CA ARG A 54 -3.19 -1.94 10.29
C ARG A 54 -3.05 -2.99 9.19
N LEU A 55 -1.83 -3.47 8.95
CA LEU A 55 -1.48 -4.39 7.87
C LEU A 55 -1.06 -5.74 8.43
N THR A 56 -1.14 -6.78 7.61
CA THR A 56 -0.47 -8.05 7.90
C THR A 56 1.05 -7.86 7.90
N PRO A 57 1.80 -8.70 8.64
CA PRO A 57 3.26 -8.66 8.64
C PRO A 57 3.86 -8.78 7.22
N GLN A 58 3.22 -9.57 6.36
CA GLN A 58 3.63 -9.79 4.97
C GLN A 58 3.48 -8.52 4.14
N THR A 59 2.30 -7.89 4.15
CA THR A 59 2.05 -6.64 3.41
C THR A 59 2.91 -5.50 3.95
N ALA A 60 3.13 -5.44 5.26
CA ALA A 60 4.05 -4.48 5.87
C ALA A 60 5.51 -4.66 5.39
N GLN A 61 5.96 -5.90 5.20
CA GLN A 61 7.30 -6.20 4.67
C GLN A 61 7.45 -5.75 3.21
N LEU A 62 6.39 -5.89 2.40
CA LEU A 62 6.39 -5.39 1.01
C LEU A 62 6.61 -3.87 0.94
N LEU A 63 6.14 -3.12 1.93
CA LEU A 63 6.36 -1.67 1.98
C LEU A 63 7.83 -1.28 2.23
N ASP A 64 8.65 -2.17 2.79
CA ASP A 64 10.08 -1.88 2.96
C ASP A 64 10.80 -1.80 1.60
N VAL A 65 10.28 -2.46 0.56
CA VAL A 65 10.76 -2.34 -0.82
C VAL A 65 10.65 -0.89 -1.30
N LEU A 66 9.57 -0.18 -0.98
CA LEU A 66 9.40 1.23 -1.35
C LEU A 66 10.42 2.16 -0.68
N ARG A 67 10.84 1.82 0.54
CA ARG A 67 11.84 2.58 1.30
C ARG A 67 13.21 2.46 0.64
N VAL A 68 13.60 1.23 0.33
CA VAL A 68 14.89 0.93 -0.31
C VAL A 68 14.95 1.53 -1.71
N THR A 69 13.89 1.34 -2.51
CA THR A 69 13.81 1.90 -3.86
C THR A 69 13.57 3.42 -3.85
N GLY A 70 13.14 4.02 -2.74
CA GLY A 70 12.85 5.46 -2.62
C GLY A 70 14.02 6.31 -2.15
N ASN A 71 14.75 5.78 -1.18
CA ASN A 71 15.95 6.43 -0.66
C ASN A 71 17.15 6.22 -1.61
N GLY A 72 17.16 5.15 -2.43
CA GLY A 72 18.22 4.83 -3.39
C GLY A 72 18.01 5.33 -4.83
N ALA A 73 16.81 5.73 -5.23
CA ALA A 73 16.52 6.17 -6.61
C ALA A 73 16.59 7.70 -6.82
N LEU A 74 16.77 8.49 -5.75
CA LEU A 74 16.67 9.95 -5.80
C LEU A 74 17.97 10.71 -5.52
N HIS A 75 19.08 10.04 -5.16
CA HIS A 75 20.41 10.66 -5.23
C HIS A 75 20.95 10.49 -6.65
N VAL A 76 20.30 11.21 -7.58
CA VAL A 76 20.56 11.23 -9.02
C VAL A 76 21.54 12.36 -9.33
N ASP A 77 22.75 12.22 -8.84
CA ASP A 77 23.90 12.98 -9.36
C ASP A 77 24.98 12.02 -9.88
N ASP A 78 24.63 10.80 -10.35
CA ASP A 78 25.23 10.20 -11.57
C ASP A 78 24.93 8.71 -11.84
N GLU A 79 24.38 7.89 -10.92
CA GLU A 79 24.08 6.47 -11.23
C GLU A 79 22.86 5.96 -10.43
N PRO A 80 21.85 5.31 -11.05
CA PRO A 80 20.85 4.57 -10.30
C PRO A 80 21.54 3.47 -9.47
N GLY A 81 21.25 3.40 -8.16
CA GLY A 81 21.90 2.43 -7.28
C GLY A 81 21.74 0.99 -7.80
N GLU A 82 22.79 0.17 -7.63
CA GLU A 82 22.90 -1.21 -8.17
C GLU A 82 21.66 -2.07 -7.93
N LEU A 83 21.00 -1.94 -6.77
CA LEU A 83 19.76 -2.66 -6.48
C LEU A 83 18.56 -2.21 -7.34
N VAL A 84 18.48 -0.91 -7.66
CA VAL A 84 17.47 -0.36 -8.57
C VAL A 84 17.78 -0.80 -10.00
N VAL A 85 19.05 -0.84 -10.40
CA VAL A 85 19.47 -1.34 -11.71
C VAL A 85 19.15 -2.83 -11.86
N MET A 86 19.50 -3.66 -10.87
CA MET A 86 19.18 -5.07 -10.86
C MET A 86 17.66 -5.31 -10.87
N ALA A 87 16.90 -4.66 -10.00
CA ALA A 87 15.44 -4.83 -9.93
C ALA A 87 14.68 -4.28 -11.17
N LEU A 88 15.35 -3.50 -12.00
CA LEU A 88 14.85 -3.02 -13.29
C LEU A 88 15.45 -3.78 -14.49
N ASP A 89 16.37 -4.72 -14.24
CA ASP A 89 16.91 -5.62 -15.24
C ASP A 89 16.03 -6.86 -15.33
N ASP A 90 15.38 -7.00 -16.48
CA ASP A 90 14.48 -8.11 -16.80
C ASP A 90 15.17 -9.49 -16.86
N LYS A 91 16.51 -9.55 -16.81
CA LYS A 91 17.28 -10.81 -16.88
C LYS A 91 17.70 -11.38 -15.53
N GLU A 92 17.97 -10.51 -14.55
CA GLU A 92 18.72 -10.90 -13.34
C GLU A 92 18.06 -10.46 -12.03
N GLY A 93 17.10 -9.53 -12.04
CA GLY A 93 16.46 -9.02 -10.82
C GLY A 93 15.01 -9.45 -10.60
N PRO A 94 14.48 -9.20 -9.38
CA PRO A 94 13.07 -9.43 -9.08
C PRO A 94 12.18 -8.54 -9.96
N GLU A 95 11.03 -9.07 -10.35
CA GLU A 95 9.95 -8.39 -11.09
C GLU A 95 9.38 -7.20 -10.29
N LEU A 96 10.13 -6.09 -10.20
CA LEU A 96 9.81 -4.94 -9.34
C LEU A 96 8.45 -4.32 -9.69
N LEU A 97 8.10 -4.30 -10.96
CA LEU A 97 6.80 -3.83 -11.42
C LEU A 97 5.68 -4.66 -10.78
N GLU A 98 5.72 -5.98 -10.94
CA GLU A 98 4.73 -6.92 -10.44
C GLU A 98 4.64 -6.82 -8.92
N LEU A 99 5.80 -6.81 -8.24
CA LEU A 99 5.88 -6.62 -6.80
C LEU A 99 5.17 -5.33 -6.33
N LEU A 100 5.37 -4.21 -7.02
CA LEU A 100 4.72 -2.94 -6.70
C LEU A 100 3.21 -2.96 -6.98
N LEU A 101 2.80 -3.61 -8.08
CA LEU A 101 1.38 -3.77 -8.43
C LEU A 101 0.66 -4.69 -7.44
N GLU A 102 1.29 -5.77 -7.01
CA GLU A 102 0.78 -6.67 -5.97
C GLU A 102 0.70 -5.95 -4.62
N THR A 103 1.75 -5.19 -4.25
CA THR A 103 1.72 -4.36 -3.04
C THR A 103 0.54 -3.37 -3.05
N ALA A 104 0.26 -2.73 -4.19
CA ALA A 104 -0.91 -1.86 -4.32
C ALA A 104 -2.22 -2.61 -4.12
N ASN A 105 -2.33 -3.83 -4.67
CA ASN A 105 -3.53 -4.66 -4.54
C ASN A 105 -3.74 -5.11 -3.09
N ASP A 106 -2.69 -5.58 -2.40
CA ASP A 106 -2.77 -6.03 -1.01
C ASP A 106 -3.13 -4.89 -0.06
N LEU A 107 -2.58 -3.69 -0.28
CA LEU A 107 -2.97 -2.49 0.49
C LEU A 107 -4.46 -2.16 0.31
N VAL A 108 -4.99 -2.24 -0.91
CA VAL A 108 -6.42 -2.02 -1.18
C VAL A 108 -7.26 -3.11 -0.54
N GLU A 109 -6.85 -4.37 -0.66
CA GLU A 109 -7.57 -5.51 -0.09
C GLU A 109 -7.65 -5.38 1.43
N GLU A 110 -6.51 -5.21 2.12
CA GLU A 110 -6.45 -5.20 3.57
C GLU A 110 -7.05 -3.95 4.21
N MET A 111 -6.82 -2.77 3.62
CA MET A 111 -7.19 -1.51 4.27
C MET A 111 -8.52 -0.91 3.77
N ILE A 112 -9.06 -1.41 2.65
CA ILE A 112 -10.27 -0.86 2.04
C ILE A 112 -11.33 -1.96 1.83
N ALA A 113 -11.04 -2.95 0.98
CA ALA A 113 -12.06 -3.92 0.54
C ALA A 113 -12.49 -4.87 1.66
N ARG A 114 -11.55 -5.44 2.41
CA ARG A 114 -11.83 -6.34 3.52
C ARG A 114 -12.57 -5.65 4.68
N PRO A 115 -12.14 -4.48 5.19
CA PRO A 115 -12.89 -3.77 6.24
C PRO A 115 -14.31 -3.41 5.79
N THR A 116 -14.47 -2.97 4.54
CA THR A 116 -15.80 -2.66 3.96
C THR A 116 -16.69 -3.90 3.92
N THR A 117 -16.15 -5.02 3.45
CA THR A 117 -16.88 -6.29 3.33
C THR A 117 -17.29 -6.82 4.70
N VAL A 118 -16.34 -6.89 5.64
CA VAL A 118 -16.59 -7.38 7.00
C VAL A 118 -17.56 -6.47 7.74
N GLY A 119 -17.41 -5.15 7.63
CA GLY A 119 -18.34 -4.18 8.21
C GLY A 119 -19.76 -4.35 7.65
N GLY A 120 -19.89 -4.53 6.34
CA GLY A 120 -21.18 -4.81 5.71
C GLY A 120 -21.82 -6.12 6.20
N LEU A 121 -21.04 -7.19 6.35
CA LEU A 121 -21.51 -8.46 6.93
C LEU A 121 -21.97 -8.29 8.38
N TRP A 122 -21.21 -7.55 9.19
CA TRP A 122 -21.57 -7.25 10.58
C TRP A 122 -22.89 -6.49 10.66
N GLN A 123 -23.11 -5.49 9.79
CA GLN A 123 -24.35 -4.72 9.74
C GLN A 123 -25.58 -5.53 9.31
N ARG A 124 -25.39 -6.71 8.71
CA ARG A 124 -26.50 -7.62 8.37
C ARG A 124 -26.95 -8.50 9.55
N ILE A 125 -26.16 -8.60 10.62
CA ILE A 125 -26.53 -9.36 11.82
C ILE A 125 -27.65 -8.63 12.55
N PRO A 126 -28.76 -9.29 12.96
CA PRO A 126 -29.83 -8.66 13.73
C PRO A 126 -29.33 -7.92 14.97
N GLU A 127 -29.89 -6.74 15.23
CA GLU A 127 -29.42 -5.83 16.28
C GLU A 127 -29.36 -6.49 17.67
N GLY A 128 -30.37 -7.28 18.03
CA GLY A 128 -30.39 -8.01 19.30
C GLY A 128 -29.24 -9.00 19.48
N ILE A 129 -28.71 -9.57 18.39
CA ILE A 129 -27.53 -10.45 18.42
C ILE A 129 -26.26 -9.61 18.53
N ARG A 130 -26.15 -8.51 17.76
CA ARG A 130 -25.01 -7.59 17.84
C ARG A 130 -24.83 -7.02 19.24
N ASN A 131 -25.93 -6.56 19.85
CA ASN A 131 -25.90 -5.96 21.19
C ASN A 131 -25.46 -6.97 22.26
N ARG A 132 -25.78 -8.26 22.09
CA ARG A 132 -25.27 -9.31 22.97
C ARG A 132 -23.78 -9.57 22.78
N ILE A 133 -23.29 -9.60 21.55
CA ILE A 133 -21.85 -9.81 21.29
C ILE A 133 -21.03 -8.64 21.86
N ILE A 134 -21.46 -7.40 21.57
CA ILE A 134 -20.83 -6.18 22.08
C ILE A 134 -20.92 -6.09 23.61
N GLY A 135 -22.08 -6.44 24.19
CA GLY A 135 -22.31 -6.42 25.63
C GLY A 135 -21.63 -7.56 26.39
N ALA A 136 -21.38 -8.70 25.75
CA ALA A 136 -20.71 -9.87 26.35
C ALA A 136 -19.17 -9.82 26.22
N GLY A 137 -18.64 -8.95 25.37
CA GLY A 137 -17.20 -8.78 25.21
C GLY A 137 -16.85 -7.46 24.53
N ALA A 138 -16.14 -6.61 25.27
CA ALA A 138 -15.21 -5.58 24.79
C ALA A 138 -15.69 -4.55 23.74
N ASN A 139 -15.70 -3.30 24.21
CA ASN A 139 -15.68 -2.01 23.49
C ASN A 139 -15.49 -2.04 21.94
N PRO A 140 -16.53 -1.68 21.15
CA PRO A 140 -16.44 -1.59 19.68
C PRO A 140 -15.79 -0.30 19.15
N GLN A 141 -15.28 0.59 20.00
CA GLN A 141 -14.74 1.87 19.54
C GLN A 141 -13.24 1.82 19.26
N GLN A 142 -12.88 1.33 18.07
CA GLN A 142 -11.76 1.90 17.30
C GLN A 142 -12.18 1.92 15.82
N GLY A 143 -12.79 3.03 15.38
CA GLY A 143 -13.05 3.24 13.95
C GLY A 143 -14.21 4.14 13.57
N THR A 144 -14.30 5.36 14.08
CA THR A 144 -14.88 6.51 13.35
C THR A 144 -14.32 7.81 13.93
N PRO A 145 -13.56 8.62 13.18
CA PRO A 145 -13.22 9.98 13.57
C PRO A 145 -14.35 10.95 13.20
N ASN A 146 -14.70 11.84 14.14
CA ASN A 146 -15.36 13.13 13.89
C ASN A 146 -14.37 14.24 14.18
#